data_AF-A0A7W0W2V3-F1
#
_entry.id   AF-A0A7W0W2V3-F1
#
_cell.length_a   1.000
_cell.length_b   1.000
_cell.length_c   1.000
_cell.angle_alpha   90.00
_cell.angle_beta   90.00
_cell.angle_gamma   90.00
#
_symmetry.space_group_name_H-M   'P 1'
#
loop_
_entity.id
_entity.type
_entity.pdbx_description
1 polymer ?
#
loop_
_entity_poly.entity_id
_entity_poly.type
_entity_poly.pdbx_seq_one_letter_code
_entity_poly.pdbx_strand_id
1 'polypeptide(L)'
;MKANILWTTIFAGSLLFSACKKKEGDTEAAREEVKKTQEQLRDEKKDVVEEKKDVAEVKTDLAQARADFSKAVNERVAQLDAKIDELEKKGDAKSKEMAASFRTRRDEAKAKLSQLGDRTESNWDAFKADVSTSWDKLEADVKDALD
;
A
#
# COMPACT_ATOMS: atom_id res chain seq x y z
N MET A 1 -24.12 29.97 -9.83
CA MET A 1 -25.37 29.55 -10.52
C MET A 1 -25.40 28.03 -10.47
N LYS A 2 -25.98 27.38 -9.45
CA LYS A 2 -27.40 27.02 -9.24
C LYS A 2 -28.14 26.55 -10.50
N ALA A 3 -28.46 25.25 -10.53
CA ALA A 3 -29.70 24.65 -11.03
C ALA A 3 -29.69 23.17 -10.59
N ASN A 4 -30.08 22.81 -9.36
CA ASN A 4 -31.47 22.50 -8.96
C ASN A 4 -32.32 21.91 -10.09
N ILE A 5 -32.28 20.59 -10.22
CA ILE A 5 -33.25 19.80 -10.99
C ILE A 5 -34.42 19.52 -10.06
N LEU A 6 -35.41 20.40 -10.17
CA LEU A 6 -36.77 20.25 -9.69
C LEU A 6 -37.61 20.15 -10.97
N TRP A 7 -38.19 18.97 -11.25
CA TRP A 7 -39.34 18.83 -12.14
C TRP A 7 -40.20 17.67 -11.60
N THR A 8 -41.24 17.96 -10.79
CA THR A 8 -42.69 17.98 -11.12
C THR A 8 -43.20 16.58 -11.53
N THR A 9 -44.22 15.95 -10.93
CA THR A 9 -45.60 16.42 -10.74
C THR A 9 -46.39 15.53 -9.76
N ILE A 10 -47.08 16.18 -8.81
CA ILE A 10 -48.53 16.08 -8.54
C ILE A 10 -49.16 14.66 -8.56
N PHE A 11 -49.46 14.14 -7.37
CA PHE A 11 -50.70 13.40 -7.14
C PHE A 11 -51.39 14.01 -5.93
N ALA A 12 -52.32 14.93 -6.20
CA ALA A 12 -53.21 15.50 -5.20
C ALA A 12 -54.46 14.62 -5.10
N GLY A 13 -54.92 14.42 -3.86
CA GLY A 13 -56.33 14.22 -3.56
C GLY A 13 -56.81 12.78 -3.50
N SER A 14 -56.97 12.26 -2.28
CA SER A 14 -58.29 11.85 -1.77
C SER A 14 -58.18 11.49 -0.29
N LEU A 15 -58.33 12.51 0.56
CA LEU A 15 -58.93 12.31 1.89
C LEU A 15 -60.42 12.08 1.67
N LEU A 16 -60.87 10.83 1.74
CA LEU A 16 -62.27 10.53 2.02
C LEU A 16 -62.35 9.41 3.05
N PHE A 17 -62.87 9.81 4.21
CA PHE A 17 -63.42 8.96 5.25
C PHE A 17 -64.34 7.89 4.63
N SER A 18 -64.07 6.63 4.98
CA SER A 18 -65.11 5.61 5.13
C SER A 18 -64.68 4.61 6.19
N ALA A 19 -65.44 4.62 7.28
CA ALA A 19 -65.84 3.49 8.09
C ALA A 19 -64.75 2.60 8.73
N CYS A 20 -64.70 2.68 10.07
CA CYS A 20 -64.21 1.69 11.03
C CYS A 20 -64.03 0.26 10.52
N LYS A 21 -62.80 -0.25 10.57
CA LYS A 21 -62.52 -1.50 11.31
C LYS A 21 -61.04 -1.61 11.70
N LYS A 22 -60.80 -1.44 13.00
CA LYS A 22 -59.70 -1.99 13.80
C LYS A 22 -58.91 -3.10 13.09
N LYS A 23 -57.64 -2.82 12.77
CA LYS A 23 -56.54 -3.78 12.76
C LYS A 23 -55.31 -3.11 13.41
N GLU A 24 -55.31 -3.17 14.73
CA GLU A 24 -54.09 -3.17 15.53
C GLU A 24 -53.32 -4.41 15.09
N GLY A 25 -52.21 -4.26 14.37
CA GLY A 25 -51.43 -5.41 13.89
C GLY A 25 -50.22 -5.06 13.01
N ASP A 26 -50.28 -3.97 12.22
CA ASP A 26 -49.21 -3.64 11.26
C ASP A 26 -48.14 -2.65 11.77
N THR A 27 -48.24 -2.18 13.01
CA THR A 27 -47.24 -1.26 13.61
C THR A 27 -46.11 -1.98 14.34
N GLU A 28 -46.30 -3.23 14.75
CA GLU A 28 -45.24 -4.01 15.42
C GLU A 28 -44.28 -4.64 14.42
N ALA A 29 -44.78 -5.19 13.30
CA ALA A 29 -43.94 -5.74 12.24
C ALA A 29 -43.04 -4.67 11.60
N ALA A 30 -43.58 -3.47 11.32
CA ALA A 30 -42.80 -2.36 10.79
C ALA A 30 -41.76 -1.82 11.80
N ARG A 31 -42.01 -1.89 13.12
CA ARG A 31 -41.03 -1.52 14.16
C ARG A 31 -39.94 -2.58 14.33
N GLU A 32 -40.28 -3.85 14.24
CA GLU A 32 -39.32 -4.97 14.27
C GLU A 32 -38.40 -4.96 13.06
N GLU A 33 -38.93 -4.75 11.85
CA GLU A 33 -38.11 -4.64 10.64
C GLU A 33 -37.18 -3.43 10.68
N VAL A 34 -37.65 -2.25 11.12
CA VAL A 34 -36.79 -1.07 11.29
C VAL A 34 -35.69 -1.31 12.33
N LYS A 35 -35.98 -1.99 13.45
CA LYS A 35 -34.96 -2.36 14.44
C LYS A 35 -33.92 -3.31 13.85
N LYS A 36 -34.37 -4.34 13.12
CA LYS A 36 -33.50 -5.34 12.50
C LYS A 36 -32.60 -4.73 11.43
N THR A 37 -33.14 -3.82 10.60
CA THR A 37 -32.34 -3.06 9.64
C THR A 37 -31.37 -2.11 10.33
N GLN A 38 -31.75 -1.48 11.44
CA GLN A 38 -30.85 -0.59 12.18
C GLN A 38 -29.71 -1.36 12.87
N GLU A 39 -29.96 -2.57 13.37
CA GLU A 39 -28.93 -3.48 13.88
C GLU A 39 -27.99 -3.95 12.77
N GLN A 40 -28.53 -4.38 11.62
CA GLN A 40 -27.72 -4.76 10.46
C GLN A 40 -26.82 -3.61 9.98
N LEU A 41 -27.36 -2.38 9.90
CA LEU A 41 -26.57 -1.20 9.54
C LEU A 41 -25.54 -0.81 10.61
N ARG A 42 -25.76 -1.18 11.88
CA ARG A 42 -24.81 -0.93 12.97
C ARG A 42 -23.68 -1.95 12.93
N ASP A 43 -23.98 -3.20 12.61
CA ASP A 43 -23.01 -4.28 12.48
C ASP A 43 -22.16 -4.10 11.22
N GLU A 44 -22.75 -3.80 10.06
CA GLU A 44 -22.00 -3.46 8.84
C GLU A 44 -21.07 -2.26 9.04
N LYS A 45 -21.51 -1.24 9.78
CA LYS A 45 -20.65 -0.08 10.08
C LYS A 45 -19.50 -0.43 11.03
N LYS A 46 -19.68 -1.39 11.93
CA LYS A 46 -18.58 -1.87 12.78
C LYS A 46 -17.58 -2.66 11.96
N ASP A 47 -18.05 -3.57 11.12
CA ASP A 47 -17.19 -4.41 10.28
C ASP A 47 -16.37 -3.54 9.32
N VAL A 48 -16.99 -2.53 8.69
CA VAL A 48 -16.27 -1.56 7.83
C VAL A 48 -15.26 -0.71 8.61
N VAL A 49 -15.51 -0.42 9.89
CA VAL A 49 -14.57 0.36 10.73
C VAL A 49 -13.41 -0.51 11.20
N GLU A 50 -13.64 -1.77 11.54
CA GLU A 50 -12.57 -2.72 11.89
C GLU A 50 -11.72 -3.05 10.66
N GLU A 51 -12.33 -3.35 9.51
CA GLU A 51 -11.60 -3.59 8.26
C GLU A 51 -10.75 -2.37 7.85
N LYS A 52 -11.25 -1.15 8.07
CA LYS A 52 -10.47 0.07 7.84
C LYS A 52 -9.32 0.26 8.81
N LYS A 53 -9.45 -0.19 10.06
CA LYS A 53 -8.35 -0.17 11.04
C LYS A 53 -7.30 -1.20 10.69
N ASP A 54 -7.69 -2.43 10.37
CA ASP A 54 -6.79 -3.49 9.97
C ASP A 54 -6.00 -3.10 8.71
N VAL A 55 -6.69 -2.52 7.71
CA VAL A 55 -6.02 -1.99 6.51
C VAL A 55 -5.10 -0.79 6.83
N ALA A 56 -5.41 0.04 7.83
CA ALA A 56 -4.55 1.14 8.23
C ALA A 56 -3.30 0.66 9.00
N GLU A 57 -3.43 -0.35 9.84
CA GLU A 57 -2.33 -0.99 10.56
C GLU A 57 -1.39 -1.70 9.57
N VAL A 58 -1.91 -2.54 8.68
CA VAL A 58 -1.12 -3.22 7.63
C VAL A 58 -0.37 -2.21 6.73
N LYS A 59 -1.01 -1.10 6.37
CA LYS A 59 -0.36 -0.04 5.58
C LYS A 59 0.78 0.64 6.35
N THR A 60 0.62 0.82 7.66
CA THR A 60 1.64 1.44 8.52
C THR A 60 2.84 0.50 8.65
N ASP A 61 2.61 -0.78 8.91
CA ASP A 61 3.66 -1.79 9.02
C ASP A 61 4.44 -1.96 7.71
N LEU A 62 3.75 -1.97 6.58
CA LEU A 62 4.38 -2.03 5.26
C LEU A 62 5.20 -0.78 4.95
N ALA A 63 4.72 0.41 5.34
CA ALA A 63 5.47 1.65 5.18
C ALA A 63 6.74 1.68 6.04
N GLN A 64 6.67 1.19 7.27
CA GLN A 64 7.82 1.08 8.16
C GLN A 64 8.84 0.06 7.63
N ALA A 65 8.38 -1.15 7.25
CA ALA A 65 9.24 -2.18 6.67
C ALA A 65 9.98 -1.70 5.41
N ARG A 66 9.33 -0.86 4.61
CA ARG A 66 9.95 -0.19 3.44
C ARG A 66 11.04 0.78 3.84
N ALA A 67 10.77 1.64 4.83
CA ALA A 67 11.75 2.60 5.32
C ALA A 67 12.99 1.89 5.88
N ASP A 68 12.78 0.85 6.70
CA ASP A 68 13.86 0.06 7.30
C ASP A 68 14.67 -0.67 6.24
N PHE A 69 14.00 -1.29 5.26
CA PHE A 69 14.69 -1.94 4.13
C PHE A 69 15.49 -0.95 3.29
N SER A 70 14.93 0.22 2.98
CA SER A 70 15.64 1.26 2.23
C SER A 70 16.87 1.77 2.99
N LYS A 71 16.76 1.96 4.31
CA LYS A 71 17.88 2.35 5.16
C LYS A 71 18.99 1.29 5.13
N ALA A 72 18.64 0.02 5.35
CA ALA A 72 19.61 -1.08 5.32
C ALA A 72 20.34 -1.17 3.98
N VAL A 73 19.62 -1.06 2.86
CA VAL A 73 20.24 -1.06 1.53
C VAL A 73 21.14 0.16 1.31
N ASN A 74 20.73 1.35 1.74
CA ASN A 74 21.55 2.56 1.60
C ASN A 74 22.86 2.48 2.40
N GLU A 75 22.85 1.86 3.59
CA GLU A 75 24.07 1.60 4.36
C GLU A 75 25.01 0.65 3.60
N ARG A 76 24.48 -0.40 2.97
CA ARG A 76 25.25 -1.30 2.10
C ARG A 76 25.84 -0.58 0.88
N VAL A 77 25.08 0.33 0.26
CA VAL A 77 25.58 1.15 -0.86
C VAL A 77 26.80 1.96 -0.45
N ALA A 78 26.76 2.61 0.71
CA ALA A 78 27.88 3.40 1.20
C ALA A 78 29.14 2.55 1.45
N GLN A 79 28.98 1.33 1.99
CA GLN A 79 30.09 0.39 2.16
C GLN A 79 30.65 -0.09 0.82
N LEU A 80 29.78 -0.37 -0.15
CA LEU A 80 30.18 -0.78 -1.50
C LEU A 80 30.95 0.34 -2.21
N ASP A 81 30.49 1.58 -2.09
CA ASP A 81 31.16 2.76 -2.67
C ASP A 81 32.59 2.91 -2.13
N ALA A 82 32.77 2.75 -0.82
CA ALA A 82 34.10 2.78 -0.22
C ALA A 82 35.03 1.69 -0.78
N LYS A 83 34.51 0.46 -0.97
CA LYS A 83 35.27 -0.67 -1.56
C LYS A 83 35.59 -0.43 -3.04
N ILE A 84 34.67 0.15 -3.81
CA ILE A 84 34.89 0.51 -5.22
C ILE A 84 35.96 1.62 -5.32
N ASP A 85 35.92 2.61 -4.43
CA ASP A 85 36.94 3.66 -4.37
C ASP A 85 38.32 3.11 -3.97
N GLU A 86 38.35 2.12 -3.06
CA GLU A 86 39.58 1.39 -2.72
C GLU A 86 40.13 0.63 -3.92
N LEU A 87 39.27 -0.05 -4.67
CA LEU A 87 39.66 -0.74 -5.90
C LEU A 87 40.27 0.25 -6.89
N GLU A 88 39.64 1.42 -7.10
CA GLU A 88 40.16 2.44 -8.00
C GLU A 88 41.53 3.00 -7.56
N LYS A 89 41.78 3.09 -6.24
CA LYS A 89 43.07 3.52 -5.68
C LYS A 89 44.21 2.55 -5.97
N LYS A 90 43.94 1.26 -6.27
CA LYS A 90 44.98 0.33 -6.77
C LYS A 90 45.64 0.87 -8.05
N GLY A 91 44.92 1.69 -8.82
CA GLY A 91 45.48 2.57 -9.84
C GLY A 91 45.79 1.91 -11.18
N ASP A 92 45.76 0.57 -11.26
CA ASP A 92 45.92 -0.17 -12.51
C ASP A 92 44.69 -0.05 -13.42
N ALA A 93 44.90 -0.19 -14.73
CA ALA A 93 43.85 0.00 -15.73
C ALA A 93 42.65 -0.95 -15.53
N LYS A 94 42.92 -2.20 -15.12
CA LYS A 94 41.89 -3.20 -14.89
C LYS A 94 41.03 -2.83 -13.68
N SER A 95 41.63 -2.36 -12.59
CA SER A 95 40.91 -1.91 -11.40
C SER A 95 40.01 -0.70 -11.67
N LYS A 96 40.47 0.25 -12.50
CA LYS A 96 39.63 1.39 -12.93
C LYS A 96 38.44 0.96 -13.78
N GLU A 97 38.65 0.02 -14.70
CA GLU A 97 37.58 -0.55 -15.52
C GLU A 97 36.56 -1.32 -14.67
N MET A 98 37.03 -2.16 -13.73
CA MET A 98 36.17 -2.87 -12.80
C MET A 98 35.39 -1.90 -11.90
N ALA A 99 36.05 -0.88 -11.35
CA ALA A 99 35.39 0.15 -10.55
C ALA A 99 34.28 0.88 -11.33
N ALA A 100 34.53 1.23 -12.59
CA ALA A 100 33.49 1.81 -13.45
C ALA A 100 32.32 0.85 -13.65
N SER A 101 32.59 -0.43 -13.93
CA SER A 101 31.55 -1.46 -14.09
C SER A 101 30.73 -1.67 -12.82
N PHE A 102 31.36 -1.63 -11.64
CA PHE A 102 30.69 -1.78 -10.36
C PHE A 102 29.82 -0.57 -10.02
N ARG A 103 30.24 0.66 -10.37
CA ARG A 103 29.40 1.85 -10.21
C ARG A 103 28.14 1.77 -11.06
N THR A 104 28.25 1.32 -12.31
CA THR A 104 27.08 1.09 -13.17
C THR A 104 26.12 0.08 -12.55
N ARG A 105 26.63 -1.08 -12.10
CA ARG A 105 25.80 -2.14 -11.47
C ARG A 105 25.16 -1.69 -10.16
N ARG A 106 25.87 -0.89 -9.35
CA ARG A 106 25.34 -0.26 -8.14
C ARG A 106 24.19 0.68 -8.50
N ASP A 107 24.35 1.50 -9.54
CA ASP A 107 23.32 2.45 -9.96
C ASP A 107 22.06 1.73 -10.47
N GLU A 108 22.23 0.62 -11.20
CA GLU A 108 21.13 -0.27 -11.60
C GLU A 108 20.43 -0.89 -10.38
N ALA A 109 21.19 -1.40 -9.40
CA ALA A 109 20.63 -1.96 -8.17
C ALA A 109 19.90 -0.91 -7.32
N LYS A 110 20.40 0.33 -7.30
CA LYS A 110 19.74 1.47 -6.66
C LYS A 110 18.48 1.91 -7.40
N ALA A 111 18.47 1.83 -8.73
CA ALA A 111 17.27 2.07 -9.53
C ALA A 111 16.18 1.03 -9.20
N LYS A 112 16.53 -0.25 -8.99
CA LYS A 112 15.57 -1.24 -8.47
C LYS A 112 15.01 -0.85 -7.10
N LEU A 113 15.85 -0.35 -6.19
CA LEU A 113 15.38 0.15 -4.89
C LEU A 113 14.40 1.33 -5.03
N SER A 114 14.54 2.19 -6.04
CA SER A 114 13.58 3.30 -6.24
C SER A 114 12.15 2.83 -6.56
N GLN A 115 11.97 1.59 -7.00
CA GLN A 115 10.67 0.98 -7.26
C GLN A 115 9.95 0.47 -6.00
N LEU A 116 10.49 0.75 -4.81
CA LEU A 116 9.94 0.35 -3.51
C LEU A 116 8.48 0.81 -3.31
N GLY A 117 8.17 2.02 -3.78
CA GLY A 117 6.87 2.67 -3.58
C GLY A 117 5.72 1.99 -4.32
N ASP A 118 6.03 1.36 -5.46
CA ASP A 118 5.03 0.74 -6.36
C ASP A 118 4.68 -0.70 -5.96
N ARG A 119 5.32 -1.23 -4.91
CA ARG A 119 5.11 -2.61 -4.47
C ARG A 119 3.82 -2.74 -3.66
N THR A 120 3.24 -3.92 -3.69
CA THR A 120 2.09 -4.34 -2.87
C THR A 120 2.59 -5.37 -1.85
N GLU A 121 1.80 -5.66 -0.82
CA GLU A 121 2.17 -6.69 0.16
C GLU A 121 2.45 -8.05 -0.51
N SER A 122 1.61 -8.43 -1.48
CA SER A 122 1.73 -9.69 -2.23
C SER A 122 3.02 -9.86 -3.05
N ASN A 123 3.70 -8.77 -3.42
CA ASN A 123 4.96 -8.84 -4.18
C ASN A 123 6.16 -8.31 -3.39
N TRP A 124 5.96 -7.98 -2.11
CA TRP A 124 6.97 -7.36 -1.25
C TRP A 124 8.14 -8.31 -0.96
N ASP A 125 7.85 -9.56 -0.63
CA ASP A 125 8.89 -10.54 -0.31
C ASP A 125 9.74 -10.91 -1.53
N ALA A 126 9.10 -11.12 -2.69
CA ALA A 126 9.81 -11.37 -3.94
C ALA A 126 10.70 -10.19 -4.32
N PHE A 127 10.22 -8.96 -4.15
CA PHE A 127 10.99 -7.75 -4.39
C PHE A 127 12.20 -7.64 -3.45
N LYS A 128 12.02 -7.83 -2.14
CA LYS A 128 13.13 -7.83 -1.17
C LYS A 128 14.20 -8.86 -1.54
N ALA A 129 13.78 -10.06 -1.97
CA ALA A 129 14.69 -11.12 -2.38
C ALA A 129 15.48 -10.76 -3.64
N ASP A 130 14.84 -10.18 -4.67
CA ASP A 130 15.53 -9.74 -5.89
C ASP A 130 16.54 -8.62 -5.62
N VAL A 131 16.14 -7.61 -4.83
CA VAL A 131 17.02 -6.52 -4.45
C VAL A 131 18.20 -7.04 -3.63
N SER A 132 17.94 -7.85 -2.60
CA SER A 132 19.01 -8.41 -1.75
C SER A 132 19.98 -9.26 -2.56
N THR A 133 19.48 -10.14 -3.43
CA THR A 133 20.31 -10.96 -4.33
C THR A 133 21.19 -10.11 -5.25
N SER A 134 20.64 -9.02 -5.80
CA SER A 134 21.38 -8.10 -6.67
C SER A 134 22.54 -7.43 -5.92
N TRP A 135 22.29 -6.99 -4.67
CA TRP A 135 23.31 -6.38 -3.81
C TRP A 135 24.35 -7.38 -3.31
N ASP A 136 23.94 -8.58 -2.90
CA ASP A 136 24.84 -9.64 -2.43
C ASP A 136 25.82 -10.06 -3.53
N LYS A 137 25.33 -10.22 -4.76
CA LYS A 137 26.19 -10.54 -5.90
C LYS A 137 27.17 -9.41 -6.22
N LEU A 138 26.72 -8.16 -6.18
CA LEU A 138 27.59 -7.01 -6.41
C LEU A 138 28.67 -6.89 -5.34
N GLU A 139 28.31 -7.11 -4.08
CA GLU A 139 29.25 -7.09 -2.97
C GLU A 139 30.29 -8.21 -3.05
N ALA A 140 29.88 -9.42 -3.43
CA ALA A 140 30.78 -10.54 -3.67
C ALA A 140 31.78 -10.21 -4.80
N ASP A 141 31.30 -9.72 -5.94
CA ASP A 141 32.16 -9.42 -7.08
C ASP A 141 33.15 -8.28 -6.77
N VAL A 142 32.74 -7.27 -5.99
CA VAL A 142 33.65 -6.19 -5.53
C VAL A 142 34.70 -6.74 -4.56
N LYS A 143 34.31 -7.63 -3.66
CA LYS A 143 35.24 -8.27 -2.73
C LYS A 143 36.26 -9.13 -3.48
N ASP A 144 35.83 -9.93 -4.43
CA ASP A 144 36.70 -10.79 -5.24
C ASP A 144 37.70 -9.98 -6.09
N ALA A 145 37.35 -8.74 -6.46
CA ALA A 145 38.28 -7.83 -7.15
C ALA A 145 39.28 -7.13 -6.21
N LEU A 146 38.97 -7.07 -4.91
CA LEU A 146 39.84 -6.49 -3.89
C LEU A 146 40.83 -7.50 -3.32
N ASP A 147 40.45 -8.76 -3.23
CA ASP A 147 41.32 -9.88 -2.85
C ASP A 147 42.45 -10.12 -3.90
#